data_AF-A0A2N3NFK4-F1
#
_entry.id   AF-A0A2N3NFK4-F1
#
_cell.length_a   1.000
_cell.length_b   1.000
_cell.length_c   1.000
_cell.angle_alpha   90.00
_cell.angle_beta   90.00
_cell.angle_gamma   90.00
#
_symmetry.space_group_name_H-M   'P 1'
#
loop_
_entity.id
_entity.type
_entity.pdbx_description
1 polymer ?
#
loop_
_entity_poly.entity_id
_entity_poly.type
_entity_poly.pdbx_seq_one_letter_code
_entity_poly.pdbx_strand_id
1 'polypeptide(L)'
;MVSSTLGGVFTTLVALLPLAQAAPGVRSVQAKNKVSVAAINNVSSVNATSMNLDELVSILAIGPPTALPQRATANDLRWQPSLDFDKDGCYNVPAIDAQGNLAEGLPHNWVSTSSDCRDASDLDNNNVYSRQRCNNGWCVYLYAYYFEKDVAIQYFLDPGHTHDWEHIAVWVRDGKAEYVGASQHGKFEIKPASQVRWDGEHPKMVYHKDGASTHCFRFANSADDAIENHKGVWFRGPLISWNGYPAGIRDLLSAHDFGSANFGLKESSYAGSLTRAKPSGITFDVNVDDGSPGTP
;
A
#
# COMPACT_ATOMS: atom_id res chain seq x y z
N MET A 1 -8.13 77.40 -15.75
CA MET A 1 -8.17 77.14 -17.20
C MET A 1 -8.69 75.72 -17.33
N VAL A 2 -10.00 75.46 -17.42
CA VAL A 2 -10.93 75.64 -18.56
C VAL A 2 -10.54 74.81 -19.79
N SER A 3 -11.55 74.10 -20.32
CA SER A 3 -11.69 73.32 -21.58
C SER A 3 -11.34 71.83 -21.52
N SER A 4 -12.29 70.88 -21.56
CA SER A 4 -13.27 70.50 -22.63
C SER A 4 -12.58 69.82 -23.82
N THR A 5 -13.01 68.74 -24.50
CA THR A 5 -14.19 67.85 -24.51
C THR A 5 -13.97 66.87 -25.69
N LEU A 6 -14.60 65.67 -25.66
CA LEU A 6 -15.04 64.82 -26.81
C LEU A 6 -13.91 64.26 -27.73
N GLY A 7 -13.96 63.06 -28.31
CA GLY A 7 -14.97 62.05 -28.58
C GLY A 7 -14.45 61.25 -29.79
N GLY A 8 -14.66 59.93 -29.87
CA GLY A 8 -14.12 59.14 -30.98
C GLY A 8 -14.46 57.66 -30.91
N VAL A 9 -15.64 57.32 -31.39
CA VAL A 9 -16.18 55.96 -31.58
C VAL A 9 -15.54 55.35 -32.83
N PHE A 10 -15.09 54.09 -32.78
CA PHE A 10 -15.03 53.25 -33.97
C PHE A 10 -15.63 51.87 -33.70
N THR A 11 -16.68 51.66 -34.47
CA THR A 11 -17.56 50.51 -34.64
C THR A 11 -16.81 49.34 -35.29
N THR A 12 -17.01 48.11 -34.83
CA THR A 12 -16.91 46.95 -35.74
C THR A 12 -18.15 46.09 -35.59
N LEU A 13 -18.69 45.83 -36.77
CA LEU A 13 -20.00 45.30 -37.11
C LEU A 13 -20.03 43.78 -36.90
N VAL A 14 -20.99 43.27 -36.13
CA VAL A 14 -21.45 41.87 -36.28
C VAL A 14 -22.95 41.91 -36.50
N ALA A 15 -23.37 41.30 -37.59
CA ALA A 15 -24.71 41.37 -38.15
C ALA A 15 -25.79 40.72 -37.25
N LEU A 16 -26.95 41.37 -37.22
CA LEU A 16 -28.22 40.84 -36.71
C LEU A 16 -28.91 39.95 -37.74
N LEU A 17 -29.59 38.89 -37.28
CA LEU A 17 -30.92 38.40 -37.68
C LEU A 17 -31.36 37.25 -36.73
N PRO A 18 -32.66 36.97 -36.53
CA PRO A 18 -33.39 37.53 -35.40
C PRO A 18 -33.95 36.49 -34.39
N LEU A 19 -34.40 37.02 -33.25
CA LEU A 19 -35.14 36.35 -32.19
C LEU A 19 -36.39 35.59 -32.69
N ALA A 20 -36.59 34.39 -32.17
CA ALA A 20 -37.91 33.77 -32.02
C ALA A 20 -38.15 33.42 -30.53
N GLN A 21 -39.40 33.59 -30.13
CA GLN A 21 -39.93 33.78 -28.77
C GLN A 21 -39.82 32.56 -27.83
N ALA A 22 -39.70 32.83 -26.52
CA ALA A 22 -40.02 31.92 -25.41
C ALA A 22 -41.56 31.68 -25.35
N ALA A 23 -42.13 30.57 -24.84
CA ALA A 23 -41.90 29.80 -23.61
C ALA A 23 -42.63 28.41 -23.70
N PRO A 24 -42.92 27.68 -22.60
CA PRO A 24 -42.03 26.97 -21.65
C PRO A 24 -42.31 25.45 -21.60
N GLY A 25 -41.40 24.65 -21.02
CA GLY A 25 -41.70 23.25 -20.71
C GLY A 25 -40.50 22.44 -20.20
N VAL A 26 -40.36 22.34 -18.88
CA VAL A 26 -39.47 21.40 -18.20
C VAL A 26 -39.90 19.96 -18.52
N ARG A 27 -38.97 19.11 -18.98
CA ARG A 27 -38.99 17.66 -18.72
C ARG A 27 -37.63 17.01 -19.02
N SER A 28 -37.12 16.31 -18.01
CA SER A 28 -35.93 15.47 -17.99
C SER A 28 -35.92 14.39 -19.07
N VAL A 29 -34.80 14.25 -19.80
CA VAL A 29 -34.55 13.09 -20.66
C VAL A 29 -33.77 12.06 -19.86
N GLN A 30 -34.46 11.00 -19.44
CA GLN A 30 -33.82 9.76 -19.01
C GLN A 30 -33.40 8.95 -20.25
N ALA A 31 -32.12 8.62 -20.34
CA ALA A 31 -31.60 7.63 -21.27
C ALA A 31 -32.05 6.22 -20.84
N LYS A 32 -32.53 5.46 -21.82
CA LYS A 32 -33.08 4.11 -21.67
C LYS A 32 -31.94 3.10 -21.58
N ASN A 33 -31.79 2.43 -20.43
CA ASN A 33 -31.16 1.11 -20.36
C ASN A 33 -32.23 0.07 -20.00
N LYS A 34 -32.62 -0.74 -20.99
CA LYS A 34 -33.44 -1.93 -20.79
C LYS A 34 -32.50 -3.07 -20.37
N VAL A 35 -32.53 -3.42 -19.09
CA VAL A 35 -32.06 -4.74 -18.63
C VAL A 35 -33.27 -5.67 -18.68
N SER A 36 -33.23 -6.65 -19.57
CA SER A 36 -34.24 -7.71 -19.62
C SER A 36 -34.01 -8.67 -18.45
N VAL A 37 -34.83 -8.58 -17.41
CA VAL A 37 -34.85 -9.55 -16.31
C VAL A 37 -35.67 -10.75 -16.78
N ALA A 38 -35.01 -11.88 -16.99
CA ALA A 38 -35.68 -13.17 -17.13
C ALA A 38 -36.43 -13.47 -15.82
N ALA A 39 -37.71 -13.83 -15.93
CA ALA A 39 -38.56 -14.13 -14.78
C ALA A 39 -38.01 -15.32 -13.98
N ILE A 40 -37.52 -15.05 -12.79
CA ILE A 40 -37.22 -16.05 -11.76
C ILE A 40 -38.44 -16.10 -10.83
N ASN A 41 -39.38 -16.99 -11.11
CA ASN A 41 -40.53 -17.24 -10.25
C ASN A 41 -40.11 -18.10 -9.05
N ASN A 42 -39.43 -17.50 -8.07
CA ASN A 42 -39.52 -17.84 -6.65
C ASN A 42 -38.56 -16.94 -5.85
N VAL A 43 -39.08 -15.82 -5.35
CA VAL A 43 -38.43 -15.09 -4.26
C VAL A 43 -39.45 -15.02 -3.13
N SER A 44 -39.26 -15.87 -2.13
CA SER A 44 -39.84 -15.65 -0.81
C SER A 44 -39.49 -14.24 -0.38
N SER A 45 -40.48 -13.47 0.09
CA SER A 45 -40.34 -12.06 0.46
C SER A 45 -39.13 -11.84 1.38
N VAL A 46 -38.05 -11.31 0.82
CA VAL A 46 -36.93 -10.79 1.61
C VAL A 46 -37.40 -9.43 2.14
N ASN A 47 -37.50 -9.31 3.47
CA ASN A 47 -37.70 -8.02 4.11
C ASN A 47 -36.49 -7.13 3.76
N ALA A 48 -36.68 -6.18 2.86
CA ALA A 48 -35.70 -5.15 2.58
C ALA A 48 -35.63 -4.23 3.81
N THR A 49 -34.68 -4.48 4.70
CA THR A 49 -34.29 -3.52 5.74
C THR A 49 -33.63 -2.33 5.07
N SER A 50 -34.15 -1.12 5.33
CA SER A 50 -33.54 0.12 4.87
C SER A 50 -32.17 0.27 5.52
N MET A 51 -31.11 0.16 4.73
CA MET A 51 -29.75 0.43 5.19
C MET A 51 -29.58 1.93 5.36
N ASN A 52 -28.98 2.34 6.49
CA ASN A 52 -28.66 3.76 6.72
C ASN A 52 -27.57 4.19 5.72
N LEU A 53 -27.52 5.49 5.38
CA LEU A 53 -26.45 6.08 4.59
C LEU A 53 -25.07 5.76 5.19
N ASP A 54 -24.95 5.65 6.52
CA ASP A 54 -23.70 5.25 7.18
C ASP A 54 -23.32 3.77 6.93
N GLU A 55 -24.29 2.86 6.85
CA GLU A 55 -24.04 1.46 6.46
C GLU A 55 -23.72 1.35 4.97
N LEU A 56 -24.36 2.17 4.13
CA LEU A 56 -24.02 2.26 2.70
C LEU A 56 -22.64 2.90 2.50
N VAL A 57 -22.26 3.90 3.29
CA VAL A 57 -20.93 4.52 3.27
C VAL A 57 -19.87 3.55 3.80
N SER A 58 -20.19 2.70 4.78
CA SER A 58 -19.32 1.59 5.20
C SER A 58 -19.19 0.47 4.15
N ILE A 59 -20.14 0.35 3.23
CA ILE A 59 -20.02 -0.51 2.04
C ILE A 59 -19.23 0.18 0.91
N LEU A 60 -19.16 1.52 0.92
CA LEU A 60 -18.47 2.34 -0.08
C LEU A 60 -17.02 2.68 0.29
N ALA A 61 -16.65 2.63 1.57
CA ALA A 61 -15.26 2.59 2.01
C ALA A 61 -14.81 1.13 1.99
N ILE A 62 -14.28 0.68 0.85
CA ILE A 62 -13.65 -0.64 0.73
C ILE A 62 -12.31 -0.52 1.48
N GLY A 63 -12.38 -0.63 2.81
CA GLY A 63 -11.20 -0.75 3.65
C GLY A 63 -10.43 -2.02 3.30
N PRO A 64 -9.21 -2.17 3.83
CA PRO A 64 -8.41 -3.34 3.57
C PRO A 64 -9.13 -4.62 4.00
N PRO A 65 -8.85 -5.76 3.33
CA PRO A 65 -9.42 -7.04 3.70
C PRO A 65 -9.08 -7.41 5.15
N THR A 66 -9.87 -8.34 5.73
CA THR A 66 -9.62 -8.80 7.10
C THR A 66 -8.27 -9.53 7.18
N ALA A 67 -7.47 -9.14 8.16
CA ALA A 67 -6.14 -9.71 8.41
C ALA A 67 -6.18 -11.23 8.57
N LEU A 68 -5.22 -11.90 7.92
CA LEU A 68 -4.92 -13.30 8.21
C LEU A 68 -4.38 -13.43 9.65
N PRO A 69 -4.71 -14.52 10.36
CA PRO A 69 -4.10 -14.78 11.65
C PRO A 69 -2.58 -15.03 11.48
N GLN A 70 -1.80 -14.62 12.48
CA GLN A 70 -0.36 -14.88 12.51
C GLN A 70 -0.08 -16.38 12.33
N ARG A 71 0.77 -16.70 11.35
CA ARG A 71 1.24 -18.06 11.09
C ARG A 71 2.64 -17.99 10.50
N ALA A 72 3.63 -17.89 11.38
CA ALA A 72 5.01 -17.70 11.01
C ALA A 72 5.97 -18.62 11.77
N THR A 73 7.11 -18.94 11.15
CA THR A 73 8.17 -19.72 11.80
C THR A 73 8.79 -18.91 12.94
N ALA A 74 9.42 -19.59 13.90
CA ALA A 74 10.08 -18.93 15.01
C ALA A 74 11.15 -17.92 14.56
N ASN A 75 11.91 -18.23 13.49
CA ASN A 75 12.93 -17.33 12.99
C ASN A 75 12.35 -16.15 12.20
N ASP A 76 11.28 -16.35 11.43
CA ASP A 76 10.56 -15.25 10.78
C ASP A 76 10.06 -14.24 11.82
N LEU A 77 9.54 -14.70 12.97
CA LEU A 77 9.14 -13.82 14.07
C LEU A 77 10.34 -13.17 14.77
N ARG A 78 11.40 -13.93 15.03
CA ARG A 78 12.60 -13.46 15.74
C ARG A 78 13.24 -12.25 15.07
N TRP A 79 13.31 -12.25 13.74
CA TRP A 79 13.96 -11.19 12.97
C TRP A 79 13.00 -10.14 12.39
N GLN A 80 11.70 -10.22 12.72
CA GLN A 80 10.69 -9.31 12.19
C GLN A 80 11.05 -7.85 12.53
N PRO A 81 11.14 -6.94 11.54
CA PRO A 81 11.40 -5.53 11.80
C PRO A 81 10.34 -4.91 12.71
N SER A 82 10.79 -4.04 13.62
CA SER A 82 9.88 -3.20 14.39
C SER A 82 9.74 -1.86 13.70
N LEU A 83 8.50 -1.47 13.41
CA LEU A 83 8.20 -0.32 12.58
C LEU A 83 7.78 0.90 13.40
N ASP A 84 8.19 2.06 12.92
CA ASP A 84 7.40 3.27 13.07
C ASP A 84 7.04 3.82 11.68
N PHE A 85 6.17 4.80 11.63
CA PHE A 85 5.71 5.42 10.40
C PHE A 85 5.70 6.92 10.60
N ASP A 86 6.44 7.65 9.78
CA ASP A 86 6.34 9.11 9.76
C ASP A 86 4.88 9.49 9.45
N LYS A 87 4.43 10.66 9.92
CA LYS A 87 3.01 11.09 9.73
C LYS A 87 2.59 11.30 8.28
N ASP A 88 3.51 11.16 7.35
CA ASP A 88 3.35 11.50 5.94
C ASP A 88 3.07 10.29 5.05
N GLY A 89 2.67 9.14 5.58
CA GLY A 89 2.25 7.98 4.78
C GLY A 89 1.20 7.10 5.47
N CYS A 90 0.75 6.08 4.72
CA CYS A 90 -0.18 5.07 5.19
C CYS A 90 0.45 4.13 6.25
N TYR A 91 -0.39 3.42 6.99
CA TYR A 91 0.02 2.18 7.66
C TYR A 91 -0.01 1.01 6.68
N ASN A 92 0.82 0.00 6.94
CA ASN A 92 0.70 -1.23 6.18
C ASN A 92 -0.58 -1.96 6.60
N VAL A 93 -1.22 -2.67 5.67
CA VAL A 93 -2.49 -3.36 5.89
C VAL A 93 -2.50 -4.72 5.17
N PRO A 94 -3.48 -5.61 5.42
CA PRO A 94 -3.60 -6.86 4.71
C PRO A 94 -3.81 -6.65 3.21
N ALA A 95 -3.04 -7.35 2.39
CA ALA A 95 -3.20 -7.38 0.95
C ALA A 95 -4.24 -8.42 0.49
N ILE A 96 -4.59 -9.38 1.35
CA ILE A 96 -5.52 -10.48 1.07
C ILE A 96 -6.11 -11.04 2.37
N ASP A 97 -7.38 -11.48 2.35
CA ASP A 97 -8.01 -12.21 3.47
C ASP A 97 -8.00 -13.74 3.28
N ALA A 98 -8.62 -14.44 4.25
CA ALA A 98 -8.75 -15.89 4.24
C ALA A 98 -9.75 -16.43 3.19
N GLN A 99 -10.57 -15.56 2.60
CA GLN A 99 -11.51 -15.88 1.52
C GLN A 99 -10.89 -15.64 0.14
N GLY A 100 -9.71 -15.01 0.09
CA GLY A 100 -9.01 -14.67 -1.14
C GLY A 100 -9.44 -13.32 -1.74
N ASN A 101 -10.15 -12.47 -0.99
CA ASN A 101 -10.41 -11.11 -1.41
C ASN A 101 -9.12 -10.30 -1.30
N LEU A 102 -8.69 -9.70 -2.40
CA LEU A 102 -7.49 -8.89 -2.49
C LEU A 102 -7.81 -7.43 -2.17
N ALA A 103 -6.85 -6.72 -1.57
CA ALA A 103 -7.00 -5.30 -1.32
C ALA A 103 -7.10 -4.52 -2.64
N GLU A 104 -8.14 -3.70 -2.77
CA GLU A 104 -8.37 -2.87 -3.96
C GLU A 104 -7.45 -1.65 -4.01
N GLY A 105 -6.84 -1.31 -2.87
CA GLY A 105 -6.00 -0.12 -2.73
C GLY A 105 -6.83 1.17 -2.71
N LEU A 106 -6.14 2.30 -2.61
CA LEU A 106 -6.76 3.62 -2.54
C LEU A 106 -6.37 4.49 -3.74
N PRO A 107 -7.23 5.45 -4.13
CA PRO A 107 -6.88 6.43 -5.14
C PRO A 107 -5.72 7.32 -4.66
N HIS A 108 -4.86 7.71 -5.59
CA HIS A 108 -3.68 8.55 -5.34
C HIS A 108 -3.81 9.97 -5.92
N ASN A 109 -4.86 10.24 -6.70
CA ASN A 109 -5.10 11.55 -7.32
C ASN A 109 -5.82 12.49 -6.37
N TRP A 110 -5.34 13.74 -6.26
CA TRP A 110 -5.98 14.80 -5.46
C TRP A 110 -6.15 14.49 -3.97
N VAL A 111 -5.37 13.55 -3.44
CA VAL A 111 -5.39 13.16 -2.02
C VAL A 111 -4.11 13.60 -1.33
N SER A 112 -4.13 13.58 0.01
CA SER A 112 -2.91 13.64 0.81
C SER A 112 -2.21 12.28 0.82
N THR A 113 -0.98 12.24 1.33
CA THR A 113 -0.18 11.01 1.42
C THR A 113 -0.71 10.03 2.47
N SER A 114 -1.43 10.52 3.49
CA SER A 114 -1.89 9.69 4.62
C SER A 114 -3.41 9.66 4.80
N SER A 115 -4.20 10.33 3.95
CA SER A 115 -5.66 10.32 4.10
C SER A 115 -6.21 8.92 3.85
N ASP A 116 -7.19 8.53 4.68
CA ASP A 116 -7.98 7.31 4.51
C ASP A 116 -7.20 5.99 4.66
N CYS A 117 -5.94 6.05 5.14
CA CYS A 117 -5.06 4.87 5.28
C CYS A 117 -4.12 4.93 6.50
N ARG A 118 -4.42 5.79 7.47
CA ARG A 118 -3.59 5.98 8.67
C ARG A 118 -4.44 6.03 9.94
N ASP A 119 -5.54 5.31 9.97
CA ASP A 119 -6.38 5.22 11.15
C ASP A 119 -5.82 4.21 12.15
N ALA A 120 -6.13 4.39 13.43
CA ALA A 120 -5.68 3.46 14.46
C ALA A 120 -6.17 2.02 14.22
N SER A 121 -7.32 1.87 13.54
CA SER A 121 -7.89 0.58 13.11
C SER A 121 -7.04 -0.14 12.07
N ASP A 122 -6.26 0.57 11.25
CA ASP A 122 -5.39 -0.05 10.25
C ASP A 122 -4.20 -0.76 10.92
N LEU A 123 -3.78 -0.29 12.10
CA LEU A 123 -2.80 -1.00 12.91
C LEU A 123 -3.41 -2.19 13.67
N ASP A 124 -4.73 -2.19 13.91
CA ASP A 124 -5.45 -3.34 14.48
C ASP A 124 -5.74 -4.42 13.41
N ASN A 125 -5.99 -4.01 12.17
CA ASN A 125 -6.15 -4.88 11.01
C ASN A 125 -4.87 -4.84 10.16
N ASN A 126 -3.84 -5.57 10.58
CA ASN A 126 -2.50 -5.51 9.98
C ASN A 126 -1.96 -6.89 9.63
N ASN A 127 -1.23 -7.01 8.52
CA ASN A 127 -0.42 -8.17 8.21
C ASN A 127 0.97 -7.78 7.74
N VAL A 128 1.94 -8.62 8.10
CA VAL A 128 3.28 -8.64 7.54
C VAL A 128 3.48 -9.98 6.85
N TYR A 129 4.22 -9.99 5.75
CA TYR A 129 4.49 -11.20 4.99
C TYR A 129 6.00 -11.46 4.96
N SER A 130 6.45 -12.70 5.09
CA SER A 130 7.88 -13.02 4.94
C SER A 130 8.14 -14.20 4.02
N ARG A 131 9.32 -14.18 3.42
CA ARG A 131 9.92 -15.34 2.77
C ARG A 131 11.39 -15.38 3.11
N GLN A 132 11.85 -16.51 3.63
CA GLN A 132 13.26 -16.73 3.93
C GLN A 132 13.95 -17.51 2.79
N ARG A 133 15.28 -17.41 2.70
CA ARG A 133 16.15 -18.26 1.88
C ARG A 133 17.47 -18.50 2.61
N CYS A 134 17.91 -19.75 2.70
CA CYS A 134 19.16 -20.12 3.35
C CYS A 134 20.07 -20.89 2.40
N ASN A 135 21.37 -20.58 2.40
CA ASN A 135 22.43 -21.38 1.79
C ASN A 135 23.80 -20.84 2.23
N ASN A 136 24.84 -21.65 2.12
CA ASN A 136 26.23 -21.22 2.37
C ASN A 136 26.45 -20.59 3.77
N GLY A 137 25.73 -21.06 4.79
CA GLY A 137 25.80 -20.56 6.16
C GLY A 137 25.09 -19.22 6.40
N TRP A 138 24.43 -18.67 5.38
CA TRP A 138 23.64 -17.45 5.44
C TRP A 138 22.16 -17.76 5.30
N CYS A 139 21.34 -16.99 6.00
CA CYS A 139 19.90 -16.90 5.78
C CYS A 139 19.51 -15.44 5.54
N VAL A 140 18.59 -15.21 4.61
CA VAL A 140 17.91 -13.92 4.45
C VAL A 140 16.44 -14.10 4.80
N TYR A 141 15.90 -13.15 5.55
CA TYR A 141 14.48 -13.01 5.84
C TYR A 141 14.00 -11.75 5.13
N LEU A 142 13.28 -11.91 4.01
CA LEU A 142 12.70 -10.79 3.29
C LEU A 142 11.27 -10.59 3.78
N TYR A 143 11.04 -9.47 4.46
CA TYR A 143 9.73 -9.02 4.91
C TYR A 143 9.11 -8.13 3.84
N ALA A 144 7.80 -8.21 3.66
CA ALA A 144 7.02 -7.41 2.74
C ALA A 144 5.84 -6.76 3.47
N TYR A 145 5.62 -5.49 3.18
CA TYR A 145 4.59 -4.65 3.75
C TYR A 145 3.79 -4.03 2.62
N TYR A 146 2.48 -4.21 2.65
CA TYR A 146 1.56 -3.66 1.65
C TYR A 146 0.93 -2.38 2.18
N PHE A 147 0.93 -1.33 1.36
CA PHE A 147 0.21 -0.09 1.62
C PHE A 147 -0.77 0.16 0.48
N GLU A 148 -1.90 0.82 0.77
CA GLU A 148 -2.98 0.92 -0.21
C GLU A 148 -2.71 1.93 -1.33
N LYS A 149 -1.79 2.87 -1.12
CA LYS A 149 -1.35 3.86 -2.11
C LYS A 149 0.04 4.41 -1.76
N ASP A 150 0.67 5.00 -2.75
CA ASP A 150 1.87 5.81 -2.62
C ASP A 150 1.67 7.13 -3.38
N VAL A 151 1.95 8.26 -2.72
CA VAL A 151 1.75 9.60 -3.26
C VAL A 151 3.05 10.41 -3.14
N ALA A 152 3.65 10.81 -4.26
CA ALA A 152 4.84 11.65 -4.24
C ALA A 152 4.50 13.13 -3.94
N ILE A 153 3.45 13.65 -4.57
CA ILE A 153 3.04 15.06 -4.47
C ILE A 153 1.55 15.12 -4.11
N GLN A 154 1.25 15.63 -2.92
CA GLN A 154 -0.12 15.73 -2.43
C GLN A 154 -0.96 16.70 -3.27
N TYR A 155 -2.26 16.42 -3.38
CA TYR A 155 -3.22 17.27 -4.08
C TYR A 155 -2.82 17.62 -5.52
N PHE A 156 -2.23 16.66 -6.23
CA PHE A 156 -1.83 16.78 -7.62
C PHE A 156 -2.40 15.63 -8.47
N LEU A 157 -2.35 15.78 -9.79
CA LEU A 157 -2.79 14.76 -10.75
C LEU A 157 -1.60 13.88 -11.17
N ASP A 158 -1.81 12.57 -11.11
CA ASP A 158 -0.82 11.51 -11.40
C ASP A 158 0.48 11.57 -10.55
N PRO A 159 0.44 11.87 -9.23
CA PRO A 159 1.65 12.02 -8.44
C PRO A 159 2.21 10.70 -7.88
N GLY A 160 1.66 9.54 -8.22
CA GLY A 160 1.99 8.30 -7.52
C GLY A 160 1.25 7.08 -8.06
N HIS A 161 0.91 6.13 -7.22
CA HIS A 161 0.20 4.92 -7.64
C HIS A 161 -0.70 4.36 -6.54
N THR A 162 -1.76 3.68 -6.98
CA THR A 162 -2.53 2.77 -6.13
C THR A 162 -1.69 1.53 -5.87
N HIS A 163 -1.77 1.01 -4.64
CA HIS A 163 -0.91 -0.02 -4.08
C HIS A 163 0.53 0.43 -3.86
N ASP A 164 1.17 -0.12 -2.83
CA ASP A 164 2.60 -0.04 -2.60
C ASP A 164 3.08 -1.32 -1.91
N TRP A 165 4.30 -1.72 -2.22
CA TRP A 165 4.94 -2.89 -1.63
C TRP A 165 6.39 -2.55 -1.30
N GLU A 166 6.66 -2.43 -0.02
CA GLU A 166 8.02 -2.21 0.48
C GLU A 166 8.55 -3.43 1.22
N HIS A 167 9.88 -3.54 1.27
CA HIS A 167 10.60 -4.70 1.75
C HIS A 167 11.73 -4.34 2.71
N ILE A 168 11.91 -5.18 3.72
CA ILE A 168 13.08 -5.14 4.60
C ILE A 168 13.73 -6.51 4.57
N ALA A 169 15.04 -6.56 4.31
CA ALA A 169 15.81 -7.80 4.30
C ALA A 169 16.68 -7.87 5.55
N VAL A 170 16.57 -8.93 6.34
CA VAL A 170 17.48 -9.22 7.46
C VAL A 170 18.38 -10.38 7.08
N TRP A 171 19.69 -10.13 7.00
CA TRP A 171 20.70 -11.12 6.66
C TRP A 171 21.36 -11.65 7.93
N VAL A 172 21.26 -12.95 8.13
CA VAL A 172 21.63 -13.65 9.35
C VAL A 172 22.70 -14.69 9.04
N ARG A 173 23.68 -14.79 9.91
CA ARG A 173 24.70 -15.85 9.90
C ARG A 173 24.95 -16.30 11.34
N ASP A 174 25.11 -17.61 11.54
CA ASP A 174 25.43 -18.21 12.84
C ASP A 174 24.50 -17.73 13.98
N GLY A 175 23.20 -17.55 13.66
CA GLY A 175 22.18 -17.13 14.62
C GLY A 175 22.20 -15.65 15.01
N LYS A 176 22.90 -14.80 14.25
CA LYS A 176 23.03 -13.35 14.47
C LYS A 176 22.72 -12.57 13.19
N ALA A 177 22.01 -11.45 13.32
CA ALA A 177 21.86 -10.51 12.23
C ALA A 177 23.18 -9.78 11.96
N GLU A 178 23.62 -9.78 10.71
CA GLU A 178 24.87 -9.17 10.25
C GLU A 178 24.62 -7.95 9.36
N TYR A 179 23.52 -7.96 8.59
CA TYR A 179 23.11 -6.84 7.74
C TYR A 179 21.60 -6.68 7.70
N VAL A 180 21.17 -5.46 7.45
CA VAL A 180 19.78 -5.12 7.17
C VAL A 180 19.72 -4.29 5.91
N GLY A 181 18.79 -4.62 5.01
CA GLY A 181 18.48 -3.86 3.80
C GLY A 181 17.09 -3.24 3.89
N ALA A 182 16.97 -1.96 3.55
CA ALA A 182 15.71 -1.24 3.44
C ALA A 182 15.44 -0.90 1.97
N SER A 183 14.27 -1.26 1.44
CA SER A 183 13.90 -0.93 0.06
C SER A 183 13.69 0.58 -0.13
N GLN A 184 14.19 1.09 -1.26
CA GLN A 184 14.11 2.50 -1.67
C GLN A 184 14.01 2.58 -3.19
N HIS A 185 12.81 2.89 -3.71
CA HIS A 185 12.58 3.16 -5.14
C HIS A 185 13.11 2.04 -6.06
N GLY A 186 12.85 0.79 -5.69
CA GLY A 186 13.30 -0.40 -6.42
C GLY A 186 14.75 -0.82 -6.15
N LYS A 187 15.49 -0.12 -5.29
CA LYS A 187 16.83 -0.49 -4.77
C LYS A 187 16.75 -0.85 -3.29
N PHE A 188 17.90 -1.13 -2.68
CA PHE A 188 18.03 -1.27 -1.23
C PHE A 188 19.19 -0.42 -0.71
N GLU A 189 18.97 0.31 0.38
CA GLU A 189 20.04 0.78 1.25
C GLU A 189 20.39 -0.36 2.22
N ILE A 190 21.65 -0.79 2.23
CA ILE A 190 22.11 -1.92 3.05
C ILE A 190 23.09 -1.41 4.09
N LYS A 191 22.84 -1.72 5.36
CA LYS A 191 23.74 -1.39 6.47
C LYS A 191 24.22 -2.64 7.20
N PRO A 192 25.48 -2.66 7.67
CA PRO A 192 25.89 -3.66 8.64
C PRO A 192 25.08 -3.47 9.93
N ALA A 193 24.79 -4.56 10.65
CA ALA A 193 23.97 -4.55 11.86
C ALA A 193 24.49 -3.58 12.94
N SER A 194 25.80 -3.31 12.95
CA SER A 194 26.44 -2.34 13.84
C SER A 194 26.05 -0.88 13.60
N GLN A 195 25.44 -0.56 12.46
CA GLN A 195 24.93 0.78 12.10
C GLN A 195 23.40 0.86 12.18
N VAL A 196 22.74 -0.21 12.63
CA VAL A 196 21.28 -0.30 12.74
C VAL A 196 20.89 -0.15 14.21
N ARG A 197 19.78 0.55 14.47
CA ARG A 197 19.16 0.59 15.79
C ARG A 197 18.22 -0.61 15.94
N TRP A 198 18.15 -1.18 17.14
CA TRP A 198 17.42 -2.42 17.38
C TRP A 198 16.42 -2.28 18.55
N ASP A 199 15.27 -2.95 18.43
CA ASP A 199 14.38 -3.31 19.53
C ASP A 199 14.59 -4.81 19.81
N GLY A 200 15.44 -5.15 20.78
CA GLY A 200 15.89 -6.53 20.95
C GLY A 200 16.62 -7.05 19.70
N GLU A 201 16.05 -8.06 19.03
CA GLU A 201 16.57 -8.64 17.78
C GLU A 201 15.87 -8.09 16.52
N HIS A 202 15.01 -7.10 16.70
CA HIS A 202 14.20 -6.52 15.64
C HIS A 202 14.83 -5.21 15.14
N PRO A 203 15.21 -5.07 13.85
CA PRO A 203 15.72 -3.81 13.36
C PRO A 203 14.61 -2.76 13.41
N LYS A 204 14.93 -1.56 13.90
CA LYS A 204 14.02 -0.41 13.95
C LYS A 204 14.01 0.29 12.59
N MET A 205 12.86 0.26 11.92
CA MET A 205 12.69 0.77 10.56
C MET A 205 11.53 1.76 10.52
N VAL A 206 11.63 2.77 9.67
CA VAL A 206 10.59 3.81 9.52
C VAL A 206 10.13 3.86 8.08
N TYR A 207 8.82 3.72 7.84
CA TYR A 207 8.21 4.03 6.56
C TYR A 207 7.95 5.54 6.48
N HIS A 208 8.41 6.19 5.42
CA HIS A 208 8.34 7.64 5.30
C HIS A 208 8.24 8.11 3.85
N LYS A 209 7.87 9.38 3.69
CA LYS A 209 7.97 10.11 2.44
C LYS A 209 9.42 10.50 2.12
N ASP A 210 9.96 10.08 0.97
CA ASP A 210 11.34 10.42 0.58
C ASP A 210 11.42 11.74 -0.19
N GLY A 211 11.33 12.84 0.54
CA GLY A 211 11.38 14.19 -0.03
C GLY A 211 10.32 14.37 -1.12
N ALA A 212 10.74 14.70 -2.35
CA ALA A 212 9.84 14.86 -3.49
C ALA A 212 9.55 13.55 -4.26
N SER A 213 10.21 12.43 -3.92
CA SER A 213 10.01 11.10 -4.54
C SER A 213 8.75 10.41 -3.99
N THR A 214 8.57 9.11 -4.15
CA THR A 214 7.51 8.32 -3.49
C THR A 214 7.93 7.91 -2.05
N HIS A 215 7.20 7.01 -1.39
CA HIS A 215 7.58 6.53 -0.06
C HIS A 215 8.69 5.47 -0.15
N CYS A 216 9.33 5.20 0.99
CA CYS A 216 10.26 4.08 1.15
C CYS A 216 10.52 3.77 2.64
N PHE A 217 11.32 2.73 2.90
CA PHE A 217 11.87 2.51 4.23
C PHE A 217 13.22 3.23 4.43
N ARG A 218 13.39 3.78 5.64
CA ARG A 218 14.68 4.21 6.17
C ARG A 218 15.01 3.53 7.48
N PHE A 219 16.29 3.52 7.82
CA PHE A 219 16.77 3.14 9.14
C PHE A 219 16.37 4.19 10.17
N ALA A 220 15.90 3.74 11.34
CA ALA A 220 15.60 4.65 12.44
C ALA A 220 16.86 5.36 12.94
N ASN A 221 16.68 6.60 13.39
CA ASN A 221 17.63 7.38 14.15
C ASN A 221 17.11 7.60 15.59
N SER A 222 17.81 8.39 16.41
CA SER A 222 17.42 8.60 17.82
C SER A 222 16.15 9.44 18.01
N ALA A 223 15.80 10.30 17.05
CA ALA A 223 14.59 11.11 17.12
C ALA A 223 13.33 10.26 16.95
N ASP A 224 13.41 9.14 16.22
CA ASP A 224 12.29 8.23 15.98
C ASP A 224 11.86 7.43 17.23
N ASP A 225 12.57 7.55 18.36
CA ASP A 225 12.02 7.05 19.63
C ASP A 225 10.85 7.94 20.14
N ALA A 226 10.64 9.10 19.53
CA ALA A 226 9.39 9.86 19.62
C ALA A 226 8.35 9.30 18.65
N ILE A 227 7.82 8.11 18.99
CA ILE A 227 6.95 7.31 18.12
C ILE A 227 5.77 8.11 17.56
N GLU A 228 5.57 8.03 16.24
CA GLU A 228 4.54 8.77 15.52
C GLU A 228 3.31 7.93 15.15
N ASN A 229 3.36 6.60 15.28
CA ASN A 229 2.21 5.76 15.04
C ASN A 229 1.17 5.79 16.18
N HIS A 230 -0.09 5.49 15.84
CA HIS A 230 -1.22 5.55 16.78
C HIS A 230 -1.13 4.59 17.98
N LYS A 231 -0.27 3.57 17.95
CA LYS A 231 -0.06 2.66 19.09
C LYS A 231 0.98 3.18 20.08
N GLY A 232 1.79 4.18 19.70
CA GLY A 232 2.81 4.76 20.57
C GLY A 232 3.93 3.78 20.95
N VAL A 233 4.15 2.74 20.14
CA VAL A 233 5.20 1.74 20.32
C VAL A 233 5.92 1.44 19.01
N TRP A 234 7.13 0.90 19.07
CA TRP A 234 7.76 0.22 17.94
C TRP A 234 6.89 -0.99 17.55
N PHE A 235 6.16 -0.88 16.45
CA PHE A 235 5.04 -1.74 16.10
C PHE A 235 5.48 -2.99 15.32
N ARG A 236 4.86 -4.12 15.63
CA ARG A 236 4.96 -5.38 14.88
C ARG A 236 3.58 -5.98 14.73
N GLY A 237 3.14 -6.12 13.47
CA GLY A 237 1.86 -6.75 13.15
C GLY A 237 1.95 -8.29 13.03
N PRO A 238 0.79 -8.98 13.01
CA PRO A 238 0.71 -10.41 12.72
C PRO A 238 1.48 -10.81 11.45
N LEU A 239 2.43 -11.75 11.59
CA LEU A 239 3.30 -12.20 10.50
C LEU A 239 2.82 -13.51 9.85
N ILE A 240 2.87 -13.58 8.53
CA ILE A 240 2.59 -14.78 7.75
C ILE A 240 3.85 -15.17 6.97
N SER A 241 4.45 -16.31 7.35
CA SER A 241 5.58 -16.88 6.59
C SER A 241 5.10 -17.41 5.23
N TRP A 242 6.02 -17.56 4.28
CA TRP A 242 5.73 -18.05 2.92
C TRP A 242 4.97 -19.38 2.86
N ASN A 243 5.20 -20.30 3.79
CA ASN A 243 4.46 -21.57 3.89
C ASN A 243 3.38 -21.55 4.99
N GLY A 244 3.12 -20.38 5.59
CA GLY A 244 2.11 -20.16 6.62
C GLY A 244 0.74 -19.76 6.08
N TYR A 245 0.63 -19.35 4.81
CA TYR A 245 -0.65 -19.02 4.19
C TYR A 245 -1.65 -20.19 4.26
N PRO A 246 -2.96 -19.92 4.36
CA PRO A 246 -3.98 -20.92 4.07
C PRO A 246 -3.84 -21.44 2.63
N ALA A 247 -4.35 -22.63 2.37
CA ALA A 247 -4.25 -23.27 1.06
C ALA A 247 -4.83 -22.36 -0.05
N GLY A 248 -4.08 -22.18 -1.15
CA GLY A 248 -4.47 -21.36 -2.30
C GLY A 248 -4.32 -19.85 -2.13
N ILE A 249 -4.33 -19.32 -0.90
CA ILE A 249 -4.27 -17.87 -0.64
C ILE A 249 -2.96 -17.25 -1.11
N ARG A 250 -1.84 -17.94 -0.86
CA ARG A 250 -0.53 -17.49 -1.36
C ARG A 250 -0.49 -17.37 -2.87
N ASP A 251 -1.10 -18.33 -3.57
CA ASP A 251 -1.05 -18.40 -5.02
C ASP A 251 -1.91 -17.28 -5.63
N LEU A 252 -3.08 -16.99 -5.04
CA LEU A 252 -3.90 -15.83 -5.40
C LEU A 252 -3.13 -14.51 -5.20
N LEU A 253 -2.53 -14.30 -4.03
CA LEU A 253 -1.75 -13.10 -3.74
C LEU A 253 -0.56 -12.95 -4.71
N SER A 254 0.15 -14.05 -4.97
CA SER A 254 1.34 -14.03 -5.83
C SER A 254 1.02 -13.82 -7.31
N ALA A 255 -0.19 -14.19 -7.73
CA ALA A 255 -0.67 -14.02 -9.09
C ALA A 255 -1.28 -12.64 -9.36
N HIS A 256 -1.66 -11.90 -8.31
CA HIS A 256 -2.29 -10.59 -8.46
C HIS A 256 -1.34 -9.54 -9.05
N ASP A 257 -1.91 -8.68 -9.90
CA ASP A 257 -1.23 -7.54 -10.50
C ASP A 257 -1.53 -6.28 -9.70
N PHE A 258 -0.56 -5.83 -8.91
CA PHE A 258 -0.63 -4.60 -8.11
C PHE A 258 -0.19 -3.36 -8.91
N GLY A 259 -0.19 -3.43 -10.25
CA GLY A 259 0.19 -2.33 -11.12
C GLY A 259 1.66 -1.96 -10.96
N SER A 260 1.92 -0.74 -10.50
CA SER A 260 3.28 -0.24 -10.29
C SER A 260 3.98 -0.87 -9.09
N ALA A 261 3.22 -1.38 -8.12
CA ALA A 261 3.78 -2.00 -6.91
C ALA A 261 4.16 -3.47 -7.18
N ASN A 262 5.29 -3.91 -6.62
CA ASN A 262 5.82 -5.25 -6.86
C ASN A 262 5.93 -6.07 -5.57
N PHE A 263 5.09 -7.10 -5.45
CA PHE A 263 5.20 -8.07 -4.36
C PHE A 263 6.49 -8.90 -4.47
N GLY A 264 7.53 -8.46 -3.76
CA GLY A 264 8.90 -8.98 -3.87
C GLY A 264 9.12 -10.42 -3.41
N LEU A 265 8.13 -11.08 -2.79
CA LEU A 265 8.25 -12.45 -2.29
C LEU A 265 7.82 -13.51 -3.32
N LYS A 266 7.09 -13.11 -4.37
CA LYS A 266 6.60 -14.04 -5.41
C LYS A 266 7.75 -14.64 -6.22
N GLU A 267 7.55 -15.85 -6.74
CA GLU A 267 8.60 -16.62 -7.41
C GLU A 267 9.34 -15.84 -8.52
N SER A 268 8.60 -15.11 -9.36
CA SER A 268 9.18 -14.34 -10.46
C SER A 268 10.01 -13.13 -10.01
N SER A 269 9.78 -12.61 -8.80
CA SER A 269 10.46 -11.42 -8.29
C SER A 269 11.52 -11.74 -7.24
N TYR A 270 11.42 -12.87 -6.54
CA TYR A 270 12.15 -13.13 -5.31
C TYR A 270 13.67 -13.11 -5.47
N ALA A 271 14.22 -13.85 -6.44
CA ALA A 271 15.67 -13.85 -6.69
C ALA A 271 16.20 -12.45 -7.06
N GLY A 272 15.41 -11.67 -7.82
CA GLY A 272 15.73 -10.29 -8.15
C GLY A 272 15.73 -9.38 -6.93
N SER A 273 14.73 -9.51 -6.05
CA SER A 273 14.67 -8.78 -4.77
C SER A 273 15.87 -9.10 -3.89
N LEU A 274 16.22 -10.38 -3.75
CA LEU A 274 17.39 -10.79 -2.97
C LEU A 274 18.69 -10.27 -3.58
N THR A 275 18.82 -10.25 -4.91
CA THR A 275 20.01 -9.70 -5.58
C THR A 275 20.22 -8.23 -5.22
N ARG A 276 19.14 -7.43 -5.21
CA ARG A 276 19.22 -6.01 -4.87
C ARG A 276 19.47 -5.78 -3.38
N ALA A 277 18.96 -6.64 -2.51
CA ALA A 277 19.10 -6.54 -1.07
C ALA A 277 20.39 -7.18 -0.51
N LYS A 278 21.20 -7.86 -1.35
CA LYS A 278 22.35 -8.66 -0.91
C LYS A 278 23.56 -7.80 -0.54
N PRO A 279 24.11 -7.92 0.68
CA PRO A 279 25.37 -7.29 1.05
C PRO A 279 26.52 -7.73 0.14
N SER A 280 27.42 -6.81 -0.18
CA SER A 280 28.60 -7.14 -0.97
C SER A 280 29.53 -8.08 -0.18
N GLY A 281 30.17 -9.02 -0.88
CA GLY A 281 31.18 -9.89 -0.29
C GLY A 281 30.68 -11.09 0.49
N ILE A 282 29.35 -11.32 0.61
CA ILE A 282 28.84 -12.56 1.21
C ILE A 282 28.69 -13.68 0.16
N THR A 283 29.04 -14.89 0.57
CA THR A 283 28.80 -16.11 -0.21
C THR A 283 27.36 -16.54 -0.02
N PHE A 284 26.49 -16.12 -0.93
CA PHE A 284 25.08 -16.48 -0.95
C PHE A 284 24.60 -16.54 -2.39
N ASP A 285 23.93 -17.63 -2.76
CA ASP A 285 23.32 -17.78 -4.07
C ASP A 285 21.83 -17.45 -3.96
N VAL A 286 21.38 -16.42 -4.68
CA VAL A 286 19.99 -15.98 -4.66
C VAL A 286 19.05 -16.96 -5.33
N ASN A 287 19.52 -18.03 -5.99
CA ASN A 287 18.69 -19.02 -6.67
C ASN A 287 18.69 -20.39 -5.98
N VAL A 288 19.53 -20.59 -4.96
CA VAL A 288 19.65 -21.86 -4.24
C VAL A 288 18.99 -21.75 -2.88
N ASP A 289 18.31 -22.80 -2.47
CA ASP A 289 17.70 -22.90 -1.16
C ASP A 289 18.08 -24.21 -0.47
N ASP A 290 18.47 -24.13 0.79
CA ASP A 290 18.87 -25.25 1.65
C ASP A 290 17.97 -25.27 2.90
N GLY A 291 16.82 -25.93 2.78
CA GLY A 291 15.92 -26.22 3.91
C GLY A 291 14.98 -25.08 4.32
N SER A 292 14.70 -24.14 3.44
CA SER A 292 13.83 -22.98 3.66
C SER A 292 12.62 -23.00 2.68
N PRO A 293 11.56 -22.17 2.84
CA PRO A 293 11.33 -21.21 3.91
C PRO A 293 10.78 -21.81 5.22
N GLY A 294 10.91 -23.13 5.41
CA GLY A 294 10.41 -23.82 6.59
C GLY A 294 8.87 -23.92 6.60
N THR A 295 8.31 -24.50 7.65
CA THR A 295 6.86 -24.61 7.86
C THR A 295 6.53 -24.08 9.26
N PRO A 296 5.64 -23.08 9.39
CA PRO A 296 5.15 -22.59 10.68
C PRO A 296 4.38 -23.63 11.49
#